data_AF-A0A7V7L8K4-F1
#
_entry.id   AF-A0A7V7L8K4-F1
#
_cell.length_a   1.000
_cell.length_b   1.000
_cell.length_c   1.000
_cell.angle_alpha   90.00
_cell.angle_beta   90.00
_cell.angle_gamma   90.00
#
_symmetry.space_group_name_H-M   'P 1'
#
loop_
_entity.id
_entity.type
_entity.pdbx_description
1 polymer ?
#
loop_
_entity_poly.entity_id
_entity_poly.type
_entity_poly.pdbx_seq_one_letter_code
_entity_poly.pdbx_strand_id
1 'polypeptide(L)'
;MNIFLCGSNQLTTLDQEEIKKFLTDYAHKHKIYILCYKSIENEVLRFFIENERLAQNLCLYTLQPLQAVTDEFQEVVDYLKKHGAEYVAFDHPTDSIYRSDYMFFVKQIIEDTDLVLCFYNGDKHTSVIPVDIAKEAGIDAVIYDLPGLHEKQMKKSFEQKIRMM
;
A
#
# COMPACT_ATOMS: atom_id res chain seq x y z
N MET A 1 -1.28 -2.27 15.64
CA MET A 1 -2.10 -1.47 14.71
C MET A 1 -1.87 -1.99 13.31
N ASN A 2 -2.96 -2.20 12.59
CA ASN A 2 -3.03 -2.70 11.23
C ASN A 2 -3.22 -1.51 10.29
N ILE A 3 -2.24 -1.25 9.44
CA ILE A 3 -2.23 -0.10 8.53
C ILE A 3 -2.39 -0.62 7.11
N PHE A 4 -3.44 -0.19 6.42
CA PHE A 4 -3.55 -0.39 4.98
C PHE A 4 -2.84 0.75 4.25
N LEU A 5 -1.78 0.39 3.51
CA LEU A 5 -1.05 1.32 2.66
C LEU A 5 -1.59 1.24 1.23
N CYS A 6 -1.96 2.40 0.70
CA CYS A 6 -2.35 2.57 -0.69
C CYS A 6 -1.79 3.89 -1.22
N GLY A 7 -2.03 4.21 -2.50
CA GLY A 7 -1.54 5.46 -3.02
C GLY A 7 -1.50 5.59 -4.53
N SER A 8 -0.60 6.48 -4.97
CA SER A 8 -0.34 6.85 -6.34
C SER A 8 0.08 5.67 -7.23
N ASN A 9 -0.36 5.74 -8.47
CA ASN A 9 -0.03 4.80 -9.53
C ASN A 9 1.32 5.09 -10.18
N GLN A 10 1.87 6.29 -10.06
CA GLN A 10 3.19 6.64 -10.55
C GLN A 10 3.96 7.34 -9.44
N LEU A 11 5.18 6.89 -9.18
CA LEU A 11 6.05 7.44 -8.15
C LEU A 11 7.29 8.05 -8.77
N THR A 12 7.70 9.22 -8.27
CA THR A 12 9.01 9.78 -8.54
C THR A 12 10.05 9.20 -7.58
N THR A 13 11.35 9.41 -7.85
CA THR A 13 12.41 9.00 -6.92
C THR A 13 12.25 9.64 -5.54
N LEU A 14 11.79 10.90 -5.48
CA LEU A 14 11.52 11.58 -4.22
C LEU A 14 10.36 10.92 -3.46
N ASP A 15 9.33 10.49 -4.17
CA ASP A 15 8.21 9.76 -3.57
C ASP A 15 8.69 8.44 -2.96
N GLN A 16 9.50 7.68 -3.70
CA GLN A 16 10.07 6.40 -3.26
C GLN A 16 10.91 6.57 -1.98
N GLU A 17 11.77 7.59 -1.92
CA GLU A 17 12.57 7.90 -0.73
C GLU A 17 11.71 8.19 0.49
N GLU A 18 10.63 8.95 0.32
CA GLU A 18 9.73 9.32 1.39
C GLU A 18 8.94 8.11 1.92
N ILE A 19 8.45 7.25 1.03
CA ILE A 19 7.80 5.98 1.38
C ILE A 19 8.77 5.08 2.14
N LYS A 20 10.01 4.94 1.66
CA LYS A 20 11.04 4.13 2.33
C LYS A 20 11.36 4.65 3.73
N LYS A 21 11.44 5.98 3.89
CA LYS A 21 11.64 6.61 5.20
C LYS A 21 10.49 6.27 6.15
N PHE A 22 9.25 6.41 5.69
CA PHE A 22 8.08 6.02 6.48
C PHE A 22 8.15 4.54 6.91
N LEU A 23 8.41 3.62 5.98
CA LEU A 23 8.49 2.20 6.30
C LEU A 23 9.60 1.89 7.31
N THR A 24 10.75 2.57 7.20
CA THR A 24 11.85 2.43 8.16
C THR A 24 11.42 2.80 9.59
N ASP A 25 10.68 3.91 9.72
CA ASP A 25 10.27 4.44 11.02
C ASP A 25 9.11 3.67 11.66
N TYR A 26 8.24 3.05 10.85
CA TYR A 26 6.95 2.52 11.29
C TYR A 26 6.74 1.01 11.07
N ALA A 27 7.33 0.38 10.06
CA ALA A 27 7.03 -1.02 9.69
C ALA A 27 7.38 -2.04 10.78
N HIS A 28 8.30 -1.72 11.71
CA HIS A 28 8.66 -2.61 12.82
C HIS A 28 7.64 -2.63 13.97
N LYS A 29 6.70 -1.66 14.03
CA LYS A 29 5.69 -1.53 15.09
C LYS A 29 4.27 -1.89 14.66
N HIS A 30 4.05 -1.99 13.36
CA HIS A 30 2.72 -2.06 12.77
C HIS A 30 2.65 -3.18 11.75
N LYS A 31 1.46 -3.78 11.62
CA LYS A 31 1.18 -4.73 10.54
C LYS A 31 0.75 -3.94 9.32
N ILE A 32 1.41 -4.16 8.19
CA ILE A 32 1.26 -3.42 6.94
C ILE A 32 0.48 -4.28 5.96
N TYR A 33 -0.66 -3.76 5.50
CA TYR A 33 -1.52 -4.39 4.51
C TYR A 33 -1.32 -3.66 3.18
N ILE A 34 -1.16 -4.40 2.08
CA ILE A 34 -1.12 -3.83 0.73
C ILE A 34 -1.93 -4.66 -0.26
N LEU A 35 -2.53 -3.99 -1.24
CA LEU A 35 -3.18 -4.62 -2.39
C LEU A 35 -2.30 -4.40 -3.61
N CYS A 36 -1.57 -5.43 -4.04
CA CYS A 36 -0.61 -5.40 -5.14
C CYS A 36 -1.30 -5.16 -6.48
N TYR A 37 -1.60 -3.91 -6.77
CA TYR A 37 -2.34 -3.46 -7.96
C TYR A 37 -1.76 -2.18 -8.57
N LYS A 38 -1.00 -1.37 -7.81
CA LYS A 38 -0.44 -0.09 -8.24
C LYS A 38 1.08 -0.07 -7.99
N SER A 39 1.69 1.12 -8.09
CA SER A 39 3.15 1.28 -8.02
C SER A 39 3.68 1.45 -6.61
N ILE A 40 2.88 1.99 -5.68
CA ILE A 40 3.26 2.12 -4.26
C ILE A 40 3.62 0.76 -3.66
N GLU A 41 2.88 -0.28 -4.03
CA GLU A 41 3.09 -1.63 -3.52
C GLU A 41 4.44 -2.20 -3.93
N ASN A 42 4.99 -1.82 -5.10
CA ASN A 42 6.32 -2.23 -5.52
C ASN A 42 7.42 -1.68 -4.59
N GLU A 43 7.29 -0.45 -4.09
CA GLU A 43 8.25 0.12 -3.14
C GLU A 43 8.12 -0.51 -1.75
N VAL A 44 6.89 -0.83 -1.34
CA VAL A 44 6.66 -1.57 -0.10
C VAL A 44 7.31 -2.96 -0.19
N LEU A 45 7.08 -3.68 -1.30
CA LEU A 45 7.70 -4.99 -1.53
C LEU A 45 9.23 -4.92 -1.51
N ARG A 46 9.83 -3.95 -2.24
CA ARG A 46 11.29 -3.73 -2.22
C ARG A 46 11.81 -3.52 -0.80
N PHE A 47 11.15 -2.68 0.00
CA PHE A 47 11.55 -2.45 1.39
C PHE A 47 11.55 -3.74 2.21
N PHE A 48 10.51 -4.57 2.11
CA PHE A 48 10.43 -5.81 2.88
C PHE A 48 11.37 -6.91 2.37
N ILE A 49 11.71 -6.93 1.08
CA ILE A 49 12.77 -7.81 0.55
C ILE A 49 14.13 -7.40 1.13
N GLU A 50 14.43 -6.10 1.15
CA GLU A 50 15.67 -5.56 1.76
C GLU A 50 15.71 -5.75 3.29
N ASN A 51 14.54 -5.88 3.94
CA ASN A 51 14.40 -5.98 5.39
C ASN A 51 13.58 -7.22 5.78
N GLU A 52 14.00 -8.39 5.32
CA GLU A 52 13.28 -9.68 5.48
C GLU A 52 12.81 -10.00 6.91
N ARG A 53 13.54 -9.52 7.93
CA ARG A 53 13.19 -9.70 9.35
C ARG A 53 11.85 -9.07 9.73
N LEU A 54 11.41 -8.08 8.95
CA LEU A 54 10.14 -7.40 9.12
C LEU A 54 9.03 -8.05 8.32
N ALA A 55 9.29 -9.05 7.47
CA ALA A 55 8.29 -9.65 6.59
C ALA A 55 7.08 -10.22 7.35
N GLN A 56 7.25 -10.70 8.59
CA GLN A 56 6.15 -11.11 9.47
C GLN A 56 5.10 -10.01 9.74
N ASN A 57 5.47 -8.74 9.53
CA ASN A 57 4.57 -7.61 9.68
C ASN A 57 3.85 -7.25 8.37
N LEU A 58 4.04 -8.00 7.29
CA LEU A 58 3.45 -7.72 5.97
C LEU A 58 2.29 -8.67 5.67
N CYS A 59 1.17 -8.10 5.18
CA CYS A 59 0.04 -8.82 4.63
C CYS A 59 -0.20 -8.38 3.18
N LEU A 60 -0.08 -9.31 2.25
CA LEU A 60 -0.13 -9.11 0.81
C LEU A 60 -1.46 -9.56 0.25
N TYR A 61 -2.12 -8.70 -0.52
CA TYR A 61 -3.31 -9.05 -1.28
C TYR A 61 -3.04 -8.97 -2.78
N THR A 62 -3.52 -9.96 -3.54
CA THR A 62 -3.61 -9.87 -5.00
C THR A 62 -5.05 -10.06 -5.46
N LEU A 63 -5.38 -9.42 -6.58
CA LEU A 63 -6.68 -9.65 -7.23
C LEU A 63 -6.75 -11.05 -7.81
N GLN A 64 -5.78 -11.39 -8.65
CA GLN A 64 -5.70 -12.70 -9.30
C GLN A 64 -5.00 -13.73 -8.40
N PRO A 65 -5.23 -15.03 -8.65
CA PRO A 65 -4.42 -16.09 -8.05
C PRO A 65 -2.94 -15.90 -8.36
N LEU A 66 -2.06 -16.33 -7.45
CA LEU A 66 -0.61 -16.19 -7.60
C LEU A 66 -0.09 -16.83 -8.89
N GLN A 67 -0.70 -17.91 -9.38
CA GLN A 67 -0.26 -18.60 -10.60
C GLN A 67 -0.56 -17.82 -11.89
N ALA A 68 -1.40 -16.79 -11.81
CA ALA A 68 -1.81 -15.97 -12.95
C ALA A 68 -0.94 -14.71 -13.11
N VAL A 69 -0.06 -14.40 -12.16
CA VAL A 69 0.86 -13.26 -12.22
C VAL A 69 2.25 -13.71 -12.68
N THR A 70 3.14 -12.75 -12.95
CA THR A 70 4.49 -13.05 -13.48
C THR A 70 5.32 -13.89 -12.50
N ASP A 71 6.15 -14.79 -13.04
CA ASP A 71 7.04 -15.65 -12.23
C ASP A 71 7.92 -14.83 -11.28
N GLU A 72 8.44 -13.69 -11.73
CA GLU A 72 9.23 -12.77 -10.90
C GLU A 72 8.46 -12.30 -9.66
N PHE A 73 7.16 -12.01 -9.79
CA PHE A 73 6.34 -11.59 -8.66
C PHE A 73 5.99 -12.78 -7.77
N GLN A 74 5.78 -13.97 -8.34
CA GLN A 74 5.58 -15.19 -7.57
C GLN A 74 6.78 -15.49 -6.66
N GLU A 75 8.00 -15.37 -7.19
CA GLU A 75 9.24 -15.53 -6.42
C GLU A 75 9.34 -14.54 -5.26
N VAL A 76 8.97 -13.27 -5.48
CA VAL A 76 8.92 -12.25 -4.43
C VAL A 76 7.93 -12.62 -3.33
N VAL A 77 6.71 -13.01 -3.69
CA VAL A 77 5.67 -13.40 -2.73
C VAL A 77 6.10 -14.63 -1.94
N ASP A 78 6.64 -15.66 -2.59
CA ASP A 78 7.11 -16.86 -1.93
C ASP A 78 8.32 -16.60 -1.01
N TYR A 79 9.23 -15.71 -1.43
CA TYR A 79 10.32 -15.25 -0.58
C TYR A 79 9.80 -14.60 0.70
N LEU A 80 8.86 -13.66 0.59
CA LEU A 80 8.32 -12.93 1.73
C LEU A 80 7.50 -13.86 2.65
N LYS A 81 6.70 -14.77 2.09
CA LYS A 81 5.96 -15.78 2.85
C LYS A 81 6.88 -16.70 3.64
N LYS A 82 8.01 -17.12 3.06
CA LYS A 82 9.02 -17.92 3.77
C LYS A 82 9.58 -17.20 5.00
N HIS A 83 9.58 -15.86 4.98
CA HIS A 83 10.01 -15.00 6.08
C HIS A 83 8.86 -14.52 6.99
N GLY A 84 7.66 -15.08 6.82
CA GLY A 84 6.53 -14.89 7.72
C GLY A 84 5.45 -13.93 7.20
N ALA A 85 5.56 -13.39 5.99
CA ALA A 85 4.50 -12.56 5.43
C ALA A 85 3.21 -13.37 5.18
N GLU A 86 2.08 -12.73 5.44
CA GLU A 86 0.76 -13.26 5.09
C GLU A 86 0.44 -12.92 3.64
N TYR A 87 -0.24 -13.84 2.95
CA TYR A 87 -0.64 -13.68 1.56
C TYR A 87 -2.06 -14.19 1.36
N VAL A 88 -2.88 -13.36 0.71
CA VAL A 88 -4.27 -13.66 0.39
C VAL A 88 -4.52 -13.27 -1.08
N ALA A 89 -5.17 -14.16 -1.83
CA ALA A 89 -5.66 -13.86 -3.17
C ALA A 89 -7.19 -13.75 -3.12
N PHE A 90 -7.75 -12.80 -3.88
CA PHE A 90 -9.21 -12.73 -4.09
C PHE A 90 -9.71 -13.65 -5.21
N ASP A 91 -8.79 -14.37 -5.88
CA ASP A 91 -9.06 -15.31 -6.96
C ASP A 91 -9.90 -14.73 -8.12
N HIS A 92 -9.74 -13.42 -8.38
CA HIS A 92 -10.38 -12.75 -9.50
C HIS A 92 -9.80 -13.26 -10.83
N PRO A 93 -10.62 -13.54 -11.86
CA PRO A 93 -10.15 -14.18 -13.09
C PRO A 93 -9.25 -13.29 -13.96
N THR A 94 -9.43 -11.96 -13.90
CA THR A 94 -8.73 -11.00 -14.76
C THR A 94 -8.04 -9.90 -13.96
N ASP A 95 -7.02 -9.29 -14.56
CA ASP A 95 -6.31 -8.10 -14.03
C ASP A 95 -7.16 -6.82 -14.16
N SER A 96 -7.95 -6.77 -15.23
CA SER A 96 -8.89 -5.69 -15.52
C SER A 96 -10.14 -5.89 -14.67
N ILE A 97 -10.39 -4.93 -13.78
CA ILE A 97 -11.52 -4.96 -12.86
C ILE A 97 -12.35 -3.69 -12.99
N TYR A 98 -13.66 -3.81 -12.76
CA TYR A 98 -14.50 -2.64 -12.65
C TYR A 98 -14.23 -1.92 -11.33
N ARG A 99 -14.56 -0.63 -11.29
CA ARG A 99 -14.45 0.16 -10.06
C ARG A 99 -15.22 -0.47 -8.90
N SER A 100 -16.40 -1.05 -9.16
CA SER A 100 -17.21 -1.74 -8.15
C SER A 100 -16.46 -2.89 -7.50
N ASP A 101 -15.76 -3.70 -8.29
CA ASP A 101 -15.02 -4.86 -7.80
C ASP A 101 -13.81 -4.41 -6.99
N TYR A 102 -13.08 -3.39 -7.47
CA TYR A 102 -12.00 -2.76 -6.71
C TYR A 102 -12.48 -2.29 -5.33
N MET A 103 -13.61 -1.57 -5.29
CA MET A 103 -14.18 -1.09 -4.04
C MET A 103 -14.60 -2.25 -3.12
N PHE A 104 -15.13 -3.34 -3.68
CA PHE A 104 -15.49 -4.54 -2.92
C PHE A 104 -14.26 -5.17 -2.25
N PHE A 105 -13.16 -5.39 -2.99
CA PHE A 105 -11.94 -5.96 -2.42
C PHE A 105 -11.30 -5.05 -1.37
N VAL A 106 -11.28 -3.75 -1.62
CA VAL A 106 -10.75 -2.77 -0.65
C VAL A 106 -11.57 -2.78 0.64
N LYS A 107 -12.90 -2.91 0.58
CA LYS A 107 -13.74 -3.04 1.77
C LYS A 107 -13.34 -4.24 2.63
N GLN A 108 -13.08 -5.39 2.01
CA GLN A 108 -12.66 -6.59 2.74
C GLN A 108 -11.31 -6.40 3.44
N ILE A 109 -10.35 -5.70 2.83
CA ILE A 109 -9.06 -5.41 3.48
C ILE A 109 -9.27 -4.45 4.65
N ILE A 110 -10.11 -3.43 4.47
CA ILE A 110 -10.31 -2.37 5.48
C ILE A 110 -10.93 -2.91 6.77
N GLU A 111 -11.78 -3.94 6.70
CA GLU A 111 -12.41 -4.57 7.87
C GLU A 111 -11.41 -5.02 8.94
N ASP A 112 -10.20 -5.42 8.54
CA ASP A 112 -9.14 -5.88 9.44
C ASP A 112 -8.10 -4.78 9.76
N THR A 113 -8.38 -3.52 9.41
CA THR A 113 -7.42 -2.41 9.54
C THR A 113 -7.89 -1.35 10.52
N ASP A 114 -6.93 -0.75 11.22
CA ASP A 114 -7.18 0.36 12.14
C ASP A 114 -7.00 1.72 11.44
N LEU A 115 -6.16 1.77 10.40
CA LEU A 115 -5.81 3.00 9.68
C LEU A 115 -5.62 2.72 8.19
N VAL A 116 -6.21 3.56 7.34
CA VAL A 116 -5.87 3.65 5.91
C VAL A 116 -4.96 4.86 5.68
N LEU A 117 -3.75 4.61 5.17
CA LEU A 117 -2.79 5.67 4.83
C LEU A 117 -2.55 5.66 3.32
N CYS A 118 -2.96 6.77 2.67
CA CYS A 118 -2.84 6.96 1.24
C CYS A 118 -1.67 7.90 0.90
N PHE A 119 -0.60 7.36 0.32
CA PHE A 119 0.48 8.15 -0.25
C PHE A 119 0.06 8.77 -1.59
N TYR A 120 -0.06 10.09 -1.65
CA TYR A 120 -0.67 10.77 -2.80
C TYR A 120 0.19 11.92 -3.33
N ASN A 121 0.59 11.85 -4.60
CA ASN A 121 1.34 12.91 -5.29
C ASN A 121 0.50 13.71 -6.30
N GLY A 122 -0.81 13.47 -6.39
CA GLY A 122 -1.69 14.18 -7.33
C GLY A 122 -1.89 13.49 -8.69
N ASP A 123 -1.35 12.31 -8.92
CA ASP A 123 -1.38 11.64 -10.23
C ASP A 123 -2.79 11.24 -10.71
N LYS A 124 -3.55 10.55 -9.87
CA LYS A 124 -4.91 10.08 -10.17
C LYS A 124 -5.83 10.23 -8.98
N HIS A 125 -6.98 10.86 -9.19
CA HIS A 125 -8.02 10.96 -8.16
C HIS A 125 -8.55 9.59 -7.69
N THR A 126 -8.44 8.54 -8.51
CA THR A 126 -8.83 7.19 -8.09
C THR A 126 -7.88 6.58 -7.04
N SER A 127 -6.74 7.21 -6.77
CA SER A 127 -5.79 6.79 -5.73
C SER A 127 -6.37 6.95 -4.32
N VAL A 128 -7.31 7.89 -4.13
CA VAL A 128 -7.92 8.17 -2.81
C VAL A 128 -9.17 7.34 -2.52
N ILE A 129 -9.63 6.48 -3.44
CA ILE A 129 -10.82 5.63 -3.25
C ILE A 129 -10.77 4.84 -1.92
N PRO A 130 -9.63 4.23 -1.51
CA PRO A 130 -9.56 3.56 -0.22
C PRO A 130 -9.82 4.44 0.99
N VAL A 131 -9.45 5.73 0.91
CA VAL A 131 -9.72 6.72 1.96
C VAL A 131 -11.21 6.99 2.07
N ASP A 132 -11.90 7.15 0.93
CA ASP A 132 -13.36 7.36 0.92
C ASP A 132 -14.08 6.15 1.53
N ILE A 133 -13.67 4.93 1.18
CA ILE A 133 -14.24 3.68 1.72
C ILE A 133 -14.00 3.59 3.24
N ALA A 134 -12.80 3.89 3.71
CA ALA A 134 -12.47 3.85 5.13
C ALA A 134 -13.35 4.81 5.95
N LYS A 135 -13.58 6.02 5.43
CA LYS A 135 -14.47 6.99 6.04
C LYS A 135 -15.91 6.53 6.12
N GLU A 136 -16.43 5.95 5.04
CA GLU A 136 -17.77 5.36 5.03
C GLU A 136 -17.92 4.24 6.06
N ALA A 137 -16.84 3.51 6.35
CA ALA A 137 -16.78 2.45 7.35
C ALA A 137 -16.47 2.95 8.77
N GLY A 138 -16.18 4.23 8.96
CA GLY A 138 -15.79 4.80 10.27
C GLY A 138 -14.37 4.40 10.72
N ILE A 139 -13.50 4.00 9.79
CA ILE A 139 -12.09 3.68 10.03
C ILE A 139 -11.25 4.94 9.83
N ASP A 140 -10.22 5.13 10.66
CA ASP A 140 -9.31 6.27 10.53
C ASP A 140 -8.62 6.24 9.16
N ALA A 141 -8.59 7.40 8.50
CA ALA A 141 -8.03 7.50 7.16
C ALA A 141 -7.27 8.81 6.97
N VAL A 142 -6.08 8.73 6.39
CA VAL A 142 -5.19 9.87 6.21
C VAL A 142 -4.60 9.86 4.80
N ILE A 143 -4.56 11.04 4.18
CA ILE A 143 -3.76 11.26 2.97
C ILE A 143 -2.42 11.84 3.36
N TYR A 144 -1.36 11.22 2.90
CA TYR A 144 0.00 11.71 3.02
C TYR A 144 0.47 12.31 1.68
N ASP A 145 0.62 13.63 1.66
CA ASP A 145 1.09 14.34 0.47
C ASP A 145 2.55 14.00 0.17
N LEU A 146 2.75 13.29 -0.93
CA LEU A 146 4.04 12.97 -1.49
C LEU A 146 4.62 14.17 -2.27
N PRO A 147 5.96 14.30 -2.31
CA PRO A 147 6.63 15.46 -2.90
C PRO A 147 6.45 15.60 -4.43
N GLY A 148 6.17 14.51 -5.15
CA GLY A 148 6.10 14.49 -6.60
C GLY A 148 7.44 14.94 -7.21
N LEU A 149 7.38 15.96 -8.07
CA LEU A 149 8.58 16.57 -8.69
C LEU A 149 9.15 17.76 -7.88
N HIS A 150 8.63 18.02 -6.69
CA HIS A 150 8.92 19.25 -5.95
C HIS A 150 9.77 18.98 -4.70
N GLU A 151 11.09 19.10 -4.82
CA GLU A 151 12.05 18.92 -3.70
C GLU A 151 11.72 19.78 -2.47
N LYS A 152 11.12 20.97 -2.64
CA LYS A 152 10.71 21.82 -1.51
C LYS A 152 9.71 21.13 -0.59
N GLN A 153 8.92 20.19 -1.09
CA GLN A 153 7.95 19.43 -0.30
C GLN A 153 8.63 18.36 0.57
N MET A 154 9.82 17.87 0.21
CA MET A 154 10.61 16.94 1.04
C MET A 154 10.91 17.51 2.44
N LYS A 155 11.11 18.83 2.53
CA LYS A 155 11.48 19.53 3.77
C LYS A 155 10.34 19.71 4.77
N LYS A 156 9.09 19.42 4.39
CA LYS A 156 7.94 19.51 5.30
C LYS A 156 8.02 18.40 6.35
N SER A 157 7.56 18.70 7.57
CA SER A 157 7.39 17.67 8.60
C SER A 157 6.25 16.71 8.23
N PHE A 158 6.21 15.54 8.89
CA PHE A 158 5.16 14.54 8.71
C PHE A 158 3.76 15.15 8.90
N GLU A 159 3.56 15.91 9.98
CA GLU A 159 2.30 16.60 10.28
C GLU A 159 1.89 17.61 9.18
N GLN A 160 2.86 18.26 8.54
CA GLN A 160 2.60 19.24 7.47
C GLN A 160 2.25 18.58 6.12
N LYS A 161 2.47 17.27 5.98
CA LYS A 161 2.14 16.47 4.80
C LYS A 161 0.83 15.70 4.97
N ILE A 162 0.33 15.62 6.20
CA ILE A 162 -0.92 14.94 6.50
C ILE A 162 -2.11 15.85 6.16
N ARG A 163 -3.04 15.29 5.39
CA ARG A 163 -4.41 15.81 5.30
C ARG A 163 -5.30 14.90 6.13
N MET A 164 -5.65 15.38 7.32
CA MET A 164 -6.78 14.83 8.06
C MET A 164 -8.06 15.38 7.42
N MET A 165 -8.95 14.50 7.01
CA MET A 165 -10.23 14.88 6.41
C MET A 165 -11.36 14.05 6.99
#